data_AF-A0A7Y5QPR0-F1
#
_entry.id   AF-A0A7Y5QPR0-F1
#
_cell.length_a   1.000
_cell.length_b   1.000
_cell.length_c   1.000
_cell.angle_alpha   90.00
_cell.angle_beta   90.00
_cell.angle_gamma   90.00
#
_symmetry.space_group_name_H-M   'P 1'
#
loop_
_entity.id
_entity.type
_entity.pdbx_description
1 polymer ?
#
loop_
_entity_poly.entity_id
_entity_poly.type
_entity_poly.pdbx_seq_one_letter_code
_entity_poly.pdbx_strand_id
1 'polypeptide(L)'
;MTPVRAYHAIRLAMMGGMLLLGLVSWVLHRSADWQPPPAGVADGLVTVGLILWGAAAVALVFLFVRRQHVEDPQRRVTTAIIAWSVGEALAIFGGVHFYLTAVPVWYVAGLLAMSITFVAFPPPAPR
;
A
#
# COMPACT_ATOMS: atom_id res chain seq x y z
N MET A 1 -21.79 -13.81 -5.51
CA MET A 1 -21.14 -12.60 -6.07
C MET A 1 -20.36 -12.99 -7.31
N THR A 2 -20.42 -12.24 -8.40
CA THR A 2 -19.56 -12.50 -9.57
C THR A 2 -18.10 -12.17 -9.22
N PRO A 3 -17.11 -12.92 -9.73
CA PRO A 3 -15.70 -12.77 -9.34
C PRO A 3 -15.16 -11.35 -9.58
N VAL A 4 -15.63 -10.67 -10.62
CA VAL A 4 -15.28 -9.26 -10.91
C VAL A 4 -15.70 -8.32 -9.78
N ARG A 5 -16.91 -8.50 -9.21
CA ARG A 5 -17.39 -7.68 -8.09
C ARG A 5 -16.54 -7.89 -6.83
N ALA A 6 -16.03 -9.11 -6.62
CA ALA A 6 -15.16 -9.41 -5.49
C ALA A 6 -13.83 -8.66 -5.58
N TYR A 7 -13.20 -8.57 -6.75
CA TYR A 7 -11.93 -7.85 -6.90
C TYR A 7 -12.07 -6.34 -6.69
N HIS A 8 -13.15 -5.74 -7.16
CA HIS A 8 -13.44 -4.34 -6.87
C HIS A 8 -13.69 -4.11 -5.37
N ALA A 9 -14.42 -5.01 -4.72
CA ALA A 9 -14.66 -4.95 -3.28
C ALA A 9 -13.33 -5.04 -2.49
N ILE A 10 -12.41 -5.92 -2.89
CA ILE A 10 -11.07 -6.03 -2.29
C ILE A 10 -10.32 -4.70 -2.40
N ARG A 11 -10.21 -4.12 -3.60
CA ARG A 11 -9.50 -2.85 -3.80
C ARG A 11 -10.11 -1.71 -2.99
N LEU A 12 -11.44 -1.64 -2.93
CA LEU A 12 -12.15 -0.63 -2.14
C LEU A 12 -11.96 -0.85 -0.64
N ALA A 13 -11.97 -2.10 -0.16
CA ALA A 13 -11.73 -2.43 1.24
C ALA A 13 -10.31 -2.07 1.67
N MET A 14 -9.30 -2.42 0.86
CA MET A 14 -7.91 -2.06 1.11
C MET A 14 -7.73 -0.54 1.14
N MET A 15 -8.23 0.17 0.12
CA MET A 15 -8.14 1.64 0.06
C MET A 15 -8.89 2.30 1.22
N GLY A 16 -10.11 1.85 1.51
CA GLY A 16 -10.91 2.34 2.62
C GLY A 16 -10.22 2.14 3.96
N GLY A 17 -9.59 0.98 4.18
CA GLY A 17 -8.77 0.71 5.36
C GLY A 17 -7.60 1.67 5.49
N MET A 18 -6.87 1.94 4.40
CA MET A 18 -5.75 2.88 4.43
C MET A 18 -6.18 4.33 4.64
N LEU A 19 -7.30 4.75 4.05
CA LEU A 19 -7.87 6.08 4.28
C LEU A 19 -8.36 6.25 5.73
N LEU A 20 -9.00 5.22 6.28
CA LEU A 20 -9.42 5.21 7.68
C LEU A 20 -8.22 5.30 8.63
N LEU A 21 -7.15 4.55 8.34
CA LEU A 21 -5.90 4.64 9.10
C LEU A 21 -5.34 6.07 9.11
N GLY A 22 -5.29 6.73 7.95
CA GLY A 22 -4.84 8.12 7.86
C GLY A 22 -5.72 9.09 8.63
N LEU A 23 -7.05 8.92 8.55
CA LEU A 23 -8.00 9.73 9.29
C LEU A 23 -7.80 9.58 10.81
N VAL A 24 -7.67 8.34 11.30
CA VAL A 24 -7.41 8.05 12.71
C VAL A 24 -6.11 8.71 13.18
N SER A 25 -5.01 8.54 12.43
CA SER A 25 -3.73 9.17 12.74
C SER A 25 -3.85 10.70 12.81
N TRP A 26 -4.54 11.31 11.84
CA TRP A 26 -4.75 12.75 11.78
C TRP A 26 -5.58 13.28 12.96
N VAL A 27 -6.63 12.57 13.36
CA VAL A 27 -7.42 12.94 14.55
C VAL A 27 -6.57 12.85 15.81
N LEU A 28 -5.77 11.79 15.96
CA LEU A 28 -4.92 11.60 17.14
C LEU A 28 -3.83 12.66 17.25
N HIS A 29 -3.25 13.13 16.15
CA HIS A 29 -2.29 14.25 16.16
C HIS A 29 -2.90 15.58 16.57
N ARG A 30 -4.24 15.71 16.55
CA ARG A 30 -4.93 16.90 17.06
C ARG A 30 -5.27 16.82 18.54
N SER A 31 -5.07 15.66 19.18
CA SER A 31 -5.28 15.52 20.62
C SER A 31 -4.20 16.26 21.41
N ALA A 32 -4.57 16.79 22.58
CA ALA A 32 -3.62 17.49 23.47
C ALA A 32 -2.55 16.57 24.04
N ASP A 33 -2.81 15.26 24.05
CA ASP A 33 -1.93 14.24 24.63
C ASP A 33 -0.90 13.69 23.63
N TRP A 34 -0.94 14.11 22.37
CA TRP A 34 0.03 13.65 21.39
C TRP A 34 1.42 14.21 21.71
N GLN A 35 2.40 13.31 21.76
CA GLN A 35 3.81 13.67 21.95
C GLN A 35 4.63 13.14 20.77
N PRO A 36 5.63 13.92 20.31
CA PRO A 36 6.55 13.45 19.27
C PRO A 36 7.34 12.24 19.76
N PRO A 37 7.77 11.36 18.84
CA PRO A 37 8.51 10.16 19.19
C PRO A 37 9.90 10.52 19.74
N PRO A 38 10.51 9.63 20.56
CA PRO A 38 11.88 9.83 21.03
C PRO A 38 12.89 10.02 19.89
N ALA A 39 13.98 10.72 20.18
CA ALA A 39 15.08 10.92 19.24
C ALA A 39 15.62 9.57 18.71
N GLY A 40 15.88 9.50 17.40
CA GLY A 40 16.37 8.30 16.71
C GLY A 40 15.28 7.32 16.22
N VAL A 41 14.05 7.38 16.73
CA VAL A 41 12.95 6.53 16.21
C VAL A 41 12.59 6.93 14.78
N ALA A 42 12.51 8.24 14.50
CA ALA A 42 12.22 8.75 13.16
C ALA A 42 13.28 8.31 12.13
N ASP A 43 14.57 8.37 12.49
CA ASP A 43 15.66 7.96 11.60
C ASP A 43 15.65 6.45 11.34
N GLY A 44 15.33 5.66 12.36
CA GLY A 44 15.13 4.22 12.24
C GLY A 44 13.97 3.89 11.30
N LEU A 45 12.85 4.61 11.41
CA LEU A 45 11.71 4.45 10.50
C LEU A 45 12.10 4.81 9.06
N VAL A 46 12.82 5.90 8.84
CA VAL A 46 13.30 6.26 7.49
C VAL A 46 14.14 5.13 6.89
N THR A 47 15.06 4.55 7.67
CA THR A 47 15.91 3.44 7.21
C THR A 47 15.08 2.22 6.83
N VAL A 48 14.14 1.81 7.69
CA VAL A 48 13.22 0.69 7.40
C VAL A 48 12.36 1.00 6.18
N GLY A 49 11.90 2.25 6.05
CA GLY A 49 11.12 2.72 4.91
C GLY A 49 11.89 2.57 3.61
N LEU A 50 13.14 3.03 3.55
CA LEU A 50 13.99 2.90 2.35
C LEU A 50 14.20 1.43 1.95
N ILE A 51 14.45 0.54 2.90
CA ILE A 51 14.59 -0.90 2.64
C ILE A 51 13.29 -1.48 2.09
N LEU A 52 12.16 -1.16 2.72
CA LEU A 52 10.84 -1.63 2.30
C LEU A 52 10.50 -1.13 0.89
N TRP A 53 10.74 0.15 0.60
CA TRP A 53 10.52 0.73 -0.72
C TRP A 53 11.42 0.09 -1.78
N GLY A 54 12.69 -0.14 -1.47
CA GLY A 54 13.61 -0.86 -2.37
C GLY A 54 13.12 -2.28 -2.66
N ALA A 55 12.76 -3.04 -1.64
CA ALA A 55 12.23 -4.39 -1.78
C ALA A 55 10.91 -4.43 -2.58
N ALA A 56 9.99 -3.50 -2.29
CA ALA A 56 8.73 -3.37 -3.00
C ALA A 56 8.94 -3.00 -4.47
N ALA A 57 9.87 -2.08 -4.78
CA ALA A 57 10.20 -1.72 -6.16
C ALA A 57 10.72 -2.94 -6.93
N VAL A 58 11.66 -3.70 -6.37
CA VAL A 58 12.18 -4.93 -6.98
C VAL A 58 11.07 -5.95 -7.20
N ALA A 59 10.23 -6.18 -6.19
CA ALA A 59 9.10 -7.12 -6.28
C ALA A 59 8.09 -6.71 -7.37
N LEU A 60 7.70 -5.43 -7.41
CA LEU A 60 6.74 -4.93 -8.39
C LEU A 60 7.29 -4.98 -9.82
N VAL A 61 8.57 -4.64 -10.03
CA VAL A 61 9.23 -4.78 -11.33
C VAL A 61 9.26 -6.25 -11.76
N PHE A 62 9.65 -7.16 -10.86
CA PHE A 62 9.67 -8.59 -11.14
C PHE A 62 8.28 -9.13 -11.53
N LEU A 63 7.23 -8.77 -10.76
CA LEU A 63 5.86 -9.16 -11.05
C LEU A 63 5.36 -8.56 -12.37
N PHE A 64 5.75 -7.31 -12.67
CA PHE A 64 5.36 -6.62 -13.89
C PHE A 64 5.94 -7.31 -15.14
N VAL A 65 7.20 -7.72 -15.10
CA VAL A 65 7.84 -8.46 -16.21
C VAL A 65 7.25 -9.87 -16.32
N ARG A 66 7.09 -10.57 -15.20
CA ARG A 66 6.55 -11.95 -15.16
C ARG A 66 5.14 -12.02 -15.75
N ARG A 67 4.27 -11.06 -15.46
CA ARG A 67 2.87 -11.10 -15.91
C ARG A 67 2.72 -11.10 -17.44
N GLN A 68 3.68 -10.53 -18.17
CA GLN A 68 3.62 -10.44 -19.64
C GLN A 68 3.67 -11.82 -20.30
N HIS A 69 4.20 -12.82 -19.58
CA HIS A 69 4.39 -14.19 -20.04
C HIS A 69 3.33 -15.15 -19.50
N VAL A 70 2.33 -14.66 -18.75
CA VAL A 70 1.30 -15.49 -18.14
C VAL A 70 0.08 -15.52 -19.06
N GLU A 71 -0.24 -16.67 -19.64
CA GLU A 71 -1.46 -16.85 -20.46
C GLU A 71 -2.69 -17.22 -19.61
N ASP A 72 -2.46 -17.89 -18.48
CA ASP A 72 -3.50 -18.36 -17.57
C ASP A 72 -4.19 -17.20 -16.83
N PRO A 73 -5.52 -17.00 -17.02
CA PRO A 73 -6.29 -15.97 -16.33
C PRO A 73 -6.23 -16.05 -14.81
N GLN A 74 -6.18 -17.26 -14.23
CA GLN A 74 -6.14 -17.44 -12.78
C GLN A 74 -4.81 -16.97 -12.20
N ARG A 75 -3.71 -17.28 -12.86
CA ARG A 75 -2.38 -16.77 -12.47
C ARG A 75 -2.30 -15.24 -12.57
N ARG A 76 -2.93 -14.63 -13.58
CA ARG A 76 -2.99 -13.16 -13.69
C ARG A 76 -3.71 -12.51 -12.50
N VAL A 77 -4.82 -13.11 -12.03
CA VAL A 77 -5.50 -12.67 -10.79
C VAL A 77 -4.55 -12.71 -9.62
N THR A 78 -3.91 -13.85 -9.39
CA THR A 78 -3.00 -14.05 -8.26
C THR A 78 -1.85 -13.04 -8.30
N THR A 79 -1.24 -12.82 -9.46
CA THR A 79 -0.19 -11.80 -9.64
C THR A 79 -0.69 -10.39 -9.33
N ALA A 80 -1.92 -10.05 -9.74
CA ALA A 80 -2.51 -8.74 -9.44
C ALA A 80 -2.74 -8.56 -7.93
N ILE A 81 -3.33 -9.56 -7.25
CA ILE A 81 -3.56 -9.51 -5.80
C ILE A 81 -2.24 -9.37 -5.05
N ILE A 82 -1.20 -10.13 -5.41
CA ILE A 82 0.13 -10.01 -4.80
C ILE A 82 0.68 -8.59 -4.99
N ALA A 83 0.61 -8.04 -6.20
CA ALA A 83 1.07 -6.67 -6.46
C ALA A 83 0.28 -5.63 -5.66
N TRP A 84 -1.03 -5.81 -5.49
CA TRP A 84 -1.86 -4.95 -4.65
C TRP A 84 -1.44 -5.02 -3.18
N SER A 85 -1.19 -6.21 -2.64
CA SER A 85 -0.69 -6.39 -1.26
C SER A 85 0.69 -5.76 -1.05
N VAL A 86 1.58 -5.78 -2.05
CA VAL A 86 2.86 -5.06 -1.98
C VAL A 86 2.65 -3.55 -1.90
N GLY A 87 1.73 -3.01 -2.71
CA GLY A 87 1.35 -1.60 -2.62
C GLY A 87 0.71 -1.23 -1.27
N GLU A 88 -0.16 -2.09 -0.75
CA GLU A 88 -0.77 -1.93 0.57
C GLU A 88 0.26 -1.94 1.69
N ALA A 89 1.28 -2.80 1.64
CA ALA A 89 2.37 -2.81 2.61
C ALA A 89 3.08 -1.45 2.69
N LEU A 90 3.29 -0.77 1.55
CA LEU A 90 3.84 0.58 1.51
C LEU A 90 2.89 1.62 2.13
N ALA A 91 1.58 1.51 1.86
CA ALA A 91 0.57 2.38 2.45
C ALA A 91 0.44 2.18 3.97
N ILE A 92 0.44 0.94 4.46
CA ILE A 92 0.44 0.61 5.89
C ILE A 92 1.67 1.20 6.55
N PHE A 93 2.87 0.97 5.99
CA PHE A 93 4.10 1.52 6.53
C PHE A 93 4.04 3.05 6.58
N GLY A 94 3.59 3.70 5.49
CA GLY A 94 3.41 5.14 5.45
C GLY A 94 2.41 5.63 6.50
N GLY A 95 1.31 4.90 6.73
CA GLY A 95 0.31 5.20 7.74
C GLY A 95 0.84 5.08 9.17
N VAL A 96 1.63 4.04 9.46
CA VAL A 96 2.35 3.87 10.73
C VAL A 96 3.39 4.98 10.92
N HIS A 97 4.16 5.30 9.88
CA HIS A 97 5.12 6.40 9.92
C HIS A 97 4.40 7.72 10.23
N PHE A 98 3.30 8.01 9.54
CA PHE A 98 2.50 9.20 9.80
C PHE A 98 1.99 9.20 11.24
N TYR A 99 1.34 8.13 11.69
CA TYR A 99 0.86 7.94 13.07
C TYR A 99 1.93 8.29 14.11
N LEU A 100 3.16 7.82 13.92
CA LEU A 100 4.24 8.02 14.88
C LEU A 100 4.90 9.40 14.79
N THR A 101 5.01 9.99 13.61
CA THR A 101 5.87 11.17 13.37
C THR A 101 5.11 12.46 13.05
N ALA A 102 3.80 12.38 12.80
CA ALA A 102 2.98 13.45 12.25
C ALA A 102 3.43 13.98 10.87
N VAL A 103 4.41 13.34 10.23
CA VAL A 103 4.88 13.70 8.88
C VAL A 103 4.09 12.90 7.83
N PRO A 104 3.25 13.54 6.99
CA PRO A 104 2.33 12.83 6.09
C PRO A 104 3.00 12.31 4.81
N VAL A 105 4.25 12.71 4.51
CA VAL A 105 4.89 12.45 3.21
C VAL A 105 4.95 10.96 2.87
N TRP A 106 5.31 10.10 3.83
CA TRP A 106 5.39 8.66 3.64
C TRP A 106 4.03 8.01 3.47
N TYR A 107 3.01 8.52 4.15
CA TYR A 107 1.63 8.06 4.00
C TYR A 107 1.09 8.37 2.61
N VAL A 108 1.24 9.62 2.15
CA VAL A 108 0.81 10.03 0.81
C VAL A 108 1.56 9.24 -0.27
N ALA A 109 2.89 9.08 -0.14
CA ALA A 109 3.68 8.29 -1.06
C ALA A 109 3.23 6.81 -1.10
N GLY A 110 2.94 6.21 0.06
CA GLY A 110 2.42 4.84 0.15
C GLY A 110 1.04 4.68 -0.50
N LEU A 111 0.11 5.63 -0.27
CA LEU A 111 -1.20 5.64 -0.93
C LEU A 111 -1.10 5.78 -2.45
N LEU A 112 -0.19 6.63 -2.92
CA LEU A 112 0.07 6.79 -4.35
C LEU A 112 0.65 5.50 -4.95
N ALA A 113 1.63 4.87 -4.29
CA ALA A 113 2.21 3.61 -4.73
C ALA A 113 1.14 2.50 -4.81
N MET A 114 0.30 2.37 -3.79
CA MET A 114 -0.84 1.44 -3.79
C MET A 114 -1.84 1.73 -4.92
N SER A 115 -2.15 3.00 -5.16
CA SER A 115 -3.03 3.40 -6.28
C SER A 115 -2.40 3.04 -7.63
N ILE A 116 -1.08 3.20 -7.76
CA ILE A 116 -0.34 2.80 -8.95
C ILE A 116 -0.41 1.28 -9.15
N THR A 117 -0.30 0.45 -8.11
CA THR A 117 -0.42 -1.01 -8.28
C THR A 117 -1.81 -1.42 -8.75
N PHE A 118 -2.86 -0.72 -8.32
CA PHE A 118 -4.22 -0.94 -8.79
C PHE A 118 -4.42 -0.64 -10.28
N VAL A 119 -3.76 0.39 -10.81
CA VAL A 119 -3.82 0.76 -12.23
C VAL A 119 -2.88 -0.14 -13.04
N ALA A 120 -1.67 -0.35 -12.56
CA ALA A 120 -0.66 -1.15 -13.24
C ALA A 120 -1.16 -2.59 -13.38
N PHE A 121 -1.73 -3.19 -12.33
CA PHE A 121 -2.20 -4.58 -12.31
C PHE A 121 -3.74 -4.64 -12.21
N PRO A 122 -4.46 -4.47 -13.33
CA PRO A 122 -5.92 -4.46 -13.30
C PRO A 122 -6.50 -5.87 -13.02
N PRO A 123 -7.71 -5.96 -12.44
CA PRO A 123 -8.44 -7.22 -12.36
C PRO A 123 -8.72 -7.77 -13.79
N PRO A 124 -8.85 -9.09 -13.96
CA PRO A 124 -9.17 -9.65 -15.27
C PRO A 124 -10.55 -9.17 -15.74
N ALA A 125 -10.64 -8.82 -17.01
CA ALA A 125 -11.92 -8.49 -17.64
C ALA A 125 -12.82 -9.75 -17.69
N PRO A 126 -14.14 -9.62 -17.47
CA PRO A 126 -15.07 -10.70 -17.80
C PRO A 126 -14.96 -10.99 -19.30
N ARG A 127 -14.73 -12.26 -19.66
CA ARG A 127 -14.93 -12.75 -21.01
C ARG A 127 -16.41 -13.04 -21.23
#